data_AF-A0A2S2QHJ2-F1
#
_entry.id   AF-A0A2S2QHJ2-F1
#
_cell.length_a   1.000
_cell.length_b   1.000
_cell.length_c   1.000
_cell.angle_alpha   90.00
_cell.angle_beta   90.00
_cell.angle_gamma   90.00
#
_symmetry.space_group_name_H-M   'P 1'
#
loop_
_entity.id
_entity.type
_entity.pdbx_description
1 polymer ?
#
loop_
_entity_poly.entity_id
_entity_poly.type
_entity_poly.pdbx_seq_one_letter_code
_entity_poly.pdbx_strand_id
1 'polypeptide(L)'
;MALFAGIVADRLLNSEKISKTNTRKIFTAIGVFTPGILMIIQVYFGNNHVWSVLIFTAALTLNGAVTGGYLGNGLDIAPNFSGTIFGMANTLSSFGGYLSSYIVGRLTNNNQTFEQWRIVFWILAGTYMVGASMFLIFGTAKTLPWNSTTKKEGANGFSINESETLKPLKIEQSS
;
A
#
# COMPACT_ATOMS: atom_id res chain seq x y z
N MET A 1 -2.21 2.21 -14.90
CA MET A 1 -1.67 3.22 -13.94
C MET A 1 -0.75 2.63 -12.89
N ALA A 2 -1.10 1.55 -12.20
CA ALA A 2 -0.26 0.99 -11.12
C ALA A 2 1.21 0.73 -11.53
N LEU A 3 1.45 0.06 -12.66
CA LEU A 3 2.80 -0.19 -13.16
C LEU A 3 3.56 1.11 -13.47
N PHE A 4 2.87 2.08 -14.09
CA PHE A 4 3.46 3.38 -14.42
C PHE A 4 3.79 4.17 -13.16
N ALA A 5 2.88 4.20 -12.18
CA ALA A 5 3.10 4.86 -10.90
C ALA A 5 4.24 4.21 -10.11
N GLY A 6 4.37 2.88 -10.16
CA GLY A 6 5.51 2.16 -9.58
C GLY A 6 6.83 2.58 -10.24
N ILE A 7 6.92 2.55 -11.57
CA ILE A 7 8.15 2.95 -12.30
C ILE A 7 8.53 4.41 -12.01
N VAL A 8 7.55 5.31 -11.99
CA VAL A 8 7.80 6.73 -11.70
C VAL A 8 8.20 6.92 -10.22
N ALA A 9 7.55 6.21 -9.30
CA ALA A 9 7.90 6.24 -7.88
C ALA A 9 9.33 5.72 -7.64
N ASP A 10 9.71 4.60 -8.26
CA ASP A 10 11.05 4.04 -8.16
C ASP A 10 12.11 4.99 -8.72
N ARG A 11 11.83 5.64 -9.86
CA ARG A 11 12.70 6.68 -10.42
C ARG A 11 12.82 7.90 -9.50
N LEU A 12 11.73 8.34 -8.87
CA LEU A 12 11.77 9.46 -7.91
C LEU A 12 12.54 9.11 -6.64
N LEU A 13 12.34 7.88 -6.13
CA LEU A 13 13.03 7.38 -4.94
C LEU A 13 14.55 7.24 -5.19
N ASN A 14 14.94 6.83 -6.40
CA ASN A 14 16.35 6.71 -6.80
C ASN A 14 17.00 8.05 -7.15
N SER A 15 16.23 9.12 -7.34
CA SER A 15 16.79 10.43 -7.72
C SER A 15 17.44 11.19 -6.56
N GLU A 16 17.33 10.70 -5.30
CA GLU A 16 17.79 11.32 -4.03
C GLU A 16 17.36 12.78 -3.75
N LYS A 17 16.73 13.46 -4.71
CA LYS A 17 16.27 14.86 -4.62
C LYS A 17 15.10 15.05 -3.66
N ILE A 18 14.34 13.99 -3.38
CA ILE A 18 13.13 14.02 -2.55
C ILE A 18 13.21 12.92 -1.50
N SER A 19 12.95 13.27 -0.24
CA SER A 19 12.89 12.29 0.86
C SER A 19 11.84 11.21 0.58
N LYS A 20 12.18 9.95 0.85
CA LYS A 20 11.27 8.80 0.66
C LYS A 20 9.90 9.04 1.28
N THR A 21 9.85 9.62 2.48
CA THR A 21 8.59 9.99 3.15
C THR A 21 7.74 10.94 2.32
N ASN A 22 8.36 11.95 1.70
CA ASN A 22 7.62 12.96 0.95
C ASN A 22 7.14 12.40 -0.40
N THR A 23 7.95 11.57 -1.07
CA THR A 23 7.53 10.83 -2.25
C THR A 23 6.30 9.97 -1.94
N ARG A 24 6.38 9.14 -0.89
CA ARG A 24 5.26 8.28 -0.46
C ARG A 24 4.00 9.09 -0.12
N LYS A 25 4.14 10.24 0.55
CA LYS A 25 3.01 11.14 0.85
C LYS A 25 2.36 11.70 -0.42
N ILE A 26 3.15 12.16 -1.39
CA ILE A 26 2.64 12.72 -2.65
C ILE A 26 1.89 11.65 -3.45
N PHE A 27 2.48 10.46 -3.61
CA PHE A 27 1.81 9.37 -4.33
C PHE A 27 0.54 8.90 -3.63
N THR A 28 0.52 8.84 -2.29
CA THR A 28 -0.72 8.53 -1.54
C THR A 28 -1.75 9.66 -1.66
N ALA A 29 -1.34 10.93 -1.64
CA ALA A 29 -2.25 12.05 -1.87
C ALA A 29 -2.94 11.91 -3.23
N ILE A 30 -2.17 11.71 -4.31
CA ILE A 30 -2.74 11.56 -5.65
C ILE A 30 -3.61 10.29 -5.74
N GLY A 31 -3.15 9.17 -5.16
CA GLY A 31 -3.85 7.89 -5.25
C GLY A 31 -5.10 7.77 -4.37
N VAL A 32 -5.27 8.60 -3.33
CA VAL A 32 -6.37 8.46 -2.36
C VAL A 32 -7.22 9.74 -2.28
N PHE A 33 -6.61 10.92 -2.35
CA PHE A 33 -7.32 12.19 -2.33
C PHE A 33 -8.08 12.43 -3.63
N THR A 34 -7.49 12.10 -4.79
CA THR A 34 -8.17 12.27 -6.08
C THR A 34 -9.42 11.39 -6.22
N PRO A 35 -9.41 10.09 -5.89
CA PRO A 35 -10.64 9.31 -5.79
C PRO A 35 -11.68 9.92 -4.83
N GLY A 36 -11.24 10.47 -3.68
CA GLY A 36 -12.14 11.17 -2.75
C GLY A 36 -12.87 12.36 -3.38
N ILE A 37 -12.17 13.21 -4.12
CA ILE A 37 -12.77 14.33 -4.86
C ILE A 37 -13.72 13.82 -5.95
N LEU A 38 -13.33 12.77 -6.67
CA LEU A 38 -14.17 12.17 -7.71
C LEU A 38 -15.47 11.59 -7.13
N MET A 39 -15.46 11.05 -5.90
CA MET A 39 -16.68 10.63 -5.21
C MET A 39 -17.60 11.81 -4.86
N ILE A 40 -17.05 13.00 -4.55
CA ILE A 40 -17.87 14.20 -4.35
C ILE A 40 -18.53 14.61 -5.67
N ILE A 41 -17.79 14.57 -6.78
CA ILE A 41 -18.34 14.84 -8.12
C ILE A 41 -19.44 13.82 -8.47
N GLN A 42 -19.27 12.54 -8.09
CA GLN A 42 -20.26 11.48 -8.28
C GLN A 42 -21.62 11.81 -7.64
N VAL A 43 -21.63 12.47 -6.47
CA VAL A 43 -22.87 12.87 -5.78
C VAL A 43 -23.74 13.80 -6.62
N TYR A 44 -23.13 14.65 -7.46
CA TYR A 44 -23.83 15.65 -8.26
C TYR A 44 -24.13 15.18 -9.68
N PHE A 45 -23.20 14.44 -10.30
CA PHE A 45 -23.29 14.03 -11.71
C PHE A 45 -23.74 12.57 -11.92
N GLY A 46 -23.87 11.79 -10.85
CA GLY A 46 -24.16 10.35 -10.92
C GLY A 46 -25.59 9.98 -11.33
N ASN A 47 -26.47 10.97 -11.59
CA ASN A 47 -27.87 10.70 -12.00
C ASN A 47 -27.95 9.97 -13.36
N ASN A 48 -26.90 10.05 -14.18
CA ASN A 48 -26.77 9.30 -15.41
C ASN A 48 -25.72 8.20 -15.25
N HIS A 49 -26.10 6.98 -15.61
CA HIS A 49 -25.26 5.79 -15.50
C HIS A 49 -23.93 5.91 -16.26
N VAL A 50 -23.90 6.58 -17.41
CA VAL A 50 -22.67 6.76 -18.21
C VAL A 50 -21.63 7.58 -17.43
N TRP A 51 -22.05 8.70 -16.85
CA TRP A 51 -21.17 9.54 -16.03
C TRP A 51 -20.70 8.80 -14.78
N SER A 52 -21.59 8.02 -14.16
CA SER A 52 -21.26 7.24 -12.96
C SER A 52 -20.14 6.23 -13.22
N VAL A 53 -20.25 5.47 -14.32
CA VAL A 53 -19.24 4.50 -14.73
C VAL A 53 -17.92 5.19 -15.06
N LEU A 54 -17.94 6.29 -15.83
CA LEU A 54 -16.71 7.02 -16.19
C LEU A 54 -15.96 7.55 -14.96
N ILE A 55 -16.68 8.12 -14.00
CA ILE A 55 -16.10 8.64 -12.76
C ILE A 55 -15.50 7.50 -11.93
N PHE A 56 -16.19 6.36 -11.80
CA PHE A 56 -15.67 5.19 -11.10
C PHE A 56 -14.42 4.62 -11.78
N THR A 57 -14.46 4.45 -13.10
CA THR A 57 -13.30 3.96 -13.87
C THR A 57 -12.10 4.89 -13.70
N ALA A 58 -12.31 6.21 -13.78
CA ALA A 58 -11.24 7.19 -13.57
C ALA A 58 -10.70 7.12 -12.12
N ALA A 59 -11.58 7.03 -11.13
CA ALA A 59 -11.20 6.92 -9.72
C ALA A 59 -10.37 5.65 -9.44
N LEU A 60 -10.79 4.48 -9.91
CA LEU A 60 -10.05 3.23 -9.75
C LEU A 60 -8.70 3.27 -10.50
N THR A 61 -8.70 3.87 -11.69
CA THR A 61 -7.49 4.03 -12.50
C THR A 61 -6.45 4.87 -11.77
N LEU A 62 -6.86 6.00 -11.20
CA LEU A 62 -5.98 6.88 -10.42
C LEU A 62 -5.59 6.27 -9.07
N ASN A 63 -6.47 5.48 -8.45
CA ASN A 63 -6.18 4.76 -7.22
C ASN A 63 -5.01 3.80 -7.36
N GLY A 64 -4.72 3.30 -8.57
CA GLY A 64 -3.50 2.53 -8.86
C GLY A 64 -2.20 3.23 -8.45
N ALA A 65 -2.17 4.56 -8.30
CA ALA A 65 -1.01 5.30 -7.80
C ALA A 65 -0.62 4.94 -6.36
N VAL A 66 -1.53 4.33 -5.58
CA VAL A 66 -1.28 3.80 -4.23
C VAL A 66 -0.12 2.81 -4.18
N THR A 67 0.15 2.08 -5.27
CA THR A 67 1.28 1.15 -5.37
C THR A 67 2.63 1.84 -5.16
N GLY A 68 2.80 3.08 -5.63
CA GLY A 68 3.95 3.93 -5.35
C GLY A 68 3.84 4.71 -4.03
N GLY A 69 2.67 4.73 -3.40
CA GLY A 69 2.36 5.40 -2.14
C GLY A 69 2.45 4.47 -0.93
N TYR A 70 1.41 4.47 -0.09
CA TYR A 70 1.42 3.81 1.22
C TYR A 70 1.65 2.29 1.16
N LEU A 71 1.38 1.63 0.02
CA LEU A 71 1.53 0.19 -0.11
C LEU A 71 2.99 -0.25 0.07
N GLY A 72 3.96 0.58 -0.37
CA GLY A 72 5.39 0.33 -0.13
C GLY A 72 5.86 0.78 1.27
N ASN A 73 5.06 1.57 1.99
CA ASN A 73 5.48 2.23 3.22
C ASN A 73 5.78 1.24 4.36
N GLY A 74 5.07 0.11 4.43
CA GLY A 74 5.35 -0.92 5.44
C GLY A 74 6.72 -1.58 5.26
N LEU A 75 7.15 -1.77 4.01
CA LEU A 75 8.50 -2.27 3.68
C LEU A 75 9.57 -1.22 4.00
N ASP A 76 9.28 0.06 3.78
CA ASP A 76 10.20 1.16 4.10
C ASP A 76 10.38 1.34 5.62
N ILE A 77 9.34 1.07 6.41
CA ILE A 77 9.35 1.22 7.88
C ILE A 77 10.03 0.03 8.58
N ALA A 78 9.66 -1.20 8.24
CA ALA A 78 10.10 -2.39 8.96
C ALA A 78 10.17 -3.60 8.01
N PRO A 79 11.23 -3.71 7.17
CA PRO A 79 11.36 -4.83 6.23
C PRO A 79 11.29 -6.20 6.91
N ASN A 80 11.88 -6.37 8.09
CA ASN A 80 11.90 -7.64 8.83
C ASN A 80 10.54 -8.06 9.39
N PHE A 81 9.65 -7.10 9.68
CA PHE A 81 8.32 -7.33 10.25
C PHE A 81 7.18 -6.98 9.29
N SER A 82 7.52 -6.70 8.03
CA SER A 82 6.59 -6.20 7.02
C SER A 82 5.40 -7.13 6.83
N GLY A 83 5.64 -8.44 6.70
CA GLY A 83 4.59 -9.45 6.56
C GLY A 83 3.56 -9.42 7.71
N THR A 84 4.02 -9.32 8.96
CA THR A 84 3.14 -9.25 10.14
C THR A 84 2.34 -7.93 10.17
N ILE A 85 2.99 -6.81 9.85
CA ILE A 85 2.32 -5.49 9.78
C ILE A 85 1.25 -5.49 8.69
N PHE A 86 1.58 -5.97 7.49
CA PHE A 86 0.61 -6.09 6.39
C PHE A 86 -0.50 -7.08 6.73
N GLY A 87 -0.21 -8.19 7.41
CA GLY A 87 -1.22 -9.14 7.88
C GLY A 87 -2.24 -8.48 8.80
N MET A 88 -1.78 -7.78 9.84
CA MET A 88 -2.66 -7.03 10.75
C MET A 88 -3.46 -5.94 10.02
N ALA A 89 -2.82 -5.19 9.12
CA ALA A 89 -3.49 -4.17 8.33
C ALA A 89 -4.58 -4.77 7.41
N ASN A 90 -4.34 -5.93 6.81
CA ASN A 90 -5.33 -6.63 5.99
C ASN A 90 -6.50 -7.15 6.84
N THR A 91 -6.27 -7.66 8.04
CA THR A 91 -7.35 -8.06 8.95
C THR A 91 -8.26 -6.88 9.28
N LEU A 92 -7.67 -5.72 9.63
CA LEU A 92 -8.45 -4.51 9.90
C LEU A 92 -9.19 -4.02 8.65
N SER A 93 -8.55 -4.12 7.48
CA SER A 93 -9.16 -3.77 6.19
C SER A 93 -10.35 -4.67 5.86
N SER A 94 -10.23 -5.97 6.10
CA SER A 94 -11.32 -6.94 5.92
C SER A 94 -12.50 -6.65 6.83
N PHE A 95 -12.23 -6.28 8.10
CA PHE A 95 -13.29 -5.86 9.02
C PHE A 95 -13.98 -4.56 8.53
N GLY A 96 -13.20 -3.60 8.04
CA GLY A 96 -13.75 -2.39 7.39
C GLY A 96 -14.60 -2.71 6.15
N GLY A 97 -14.17 -3.68 5.33
CA GLY A 97 -14.91 -4.16 4.17
C GLY A 97 -16.24 -4.82 4.53
N TYR A 98 -16.24 -5.62 5.61
CA TYR A 98 -17.47 -6.18 6.18
C TYR A 98 -18.44 -5.07 6.63
N LEU A 99 -17.94 -4.11 7.41
CA LEU A 99 -18.75 -2.99 7.90
C LEU A 99 -19.30 -2.13 6.75
N SER A 100 -18.47 -1.85 5.74
CA SER A 100 -18.89 -1.14 4.53
C SER A 100 -20.03 -1.86 3.81
N SER A 101 -19.89 -3.16 3.59
CA SER A 101 -20.93 -3.97 2.93
C SER A 101 -22.23 -4.01 3.76
N TYR A 102 -22.12 -4.11 5.09
CA TYR A 102 -23.27 -4.07 5.98
C TYR A 102 -24.02 -2.73 5.90
N ILE A 103 -23.30 -1.61 5.94
CA ILE A 103 -23.88 -0.27 5.83
C ILE A 103 -24.56 -0.07 4.47
N VAL A 104 -23.87 -0.38 3.37
CA VAL A 104 -24.43 -0.24 2.01
C VAL A 104 -25.66 -1.14 1.84
N GLY A 105 -25.60 -2.37 2.35
CA GLY A 105 -26.71 -3.32 2.29
C GLY A 105 -27.94 -2.83 3.05
N ARG A 106 -27.76 -2.15 4.20
CA ARG A 106 -28.86 -1.53 4.96
C ARG A 106 -29.38 -0.27 4.29
N LEU A 107 -28.50 0.57 3.76
CA LEU A 107 -28.85 1.81 3.10
C LEU A 107 -29.57 1.60 1.78
N THR A 108 -29.30 0.49 1.07
CA THR A 108 -29.87 0.21 -0.26
C THR A 108 -31.05 -0.78 -0.20
N ASN A 109 -31.42 -1.24 1.00
CA ASN A 109 -32.50 -2.21 1.18
C ASN A 109 -33.86 -1.56 0.86
N ASN A 110 -34.60 -2.12 -0.09
CA ASN A 110 -35.94 -1.71 -0.55
C ASN A 110 -36.06 -0.36 -1.30
N ASN A 111 -34.98 0.40 -1.54
CA ASN A 111 -35.04 1.66 -2.29
C ASN A 111 -33.75 1.94 -3.08
N GLN A 112 -33.57 1.29 -4.24
CA GLN A 112 -32.40 1.53 -5.11
C GLN A 112 -32.47 2.86 -5.89
N THR A 113 -32.84 3.94 -5.21
CA THR A 113 -32.90 5.29 -5.79
C THR A 113 -31.54 5.97 -5.71
N PHE A 114 -31.29 6.88 -6.64
CA PHE A 114 -30.04 7.66 -6.67
C PHE A 114 -29.81 8.44 -5.37
N GLU A 115 -30.88 8.95 -4.74
CA GLU A 115 -30.80 9.69 -3.48
C GLU A 115 -30.20 8.87 -2.32
N GLN A 116 -30.50 7.57 -2.22
CA GLN A 116 -29.86 6.72 -1.20
C GLN A 116 -28.39 6.46 -1.52
N TRP A 117 -28.05 6.29 -2.80
CA TRP A 117 -26.66 6.14 -3.24
C TRP A 117 -25.81 7.40 -3.02
N ARG A 118 -26.40 8.60 -3.07
CA ARG A 118 -25.71 9.84 -2.72
C ARG A 118 -25.16 9.80 -1.28
N ILE A 119 -25.89 9.20 -0.34
CA ILE A 119 -25.41 9.02 1.04
C ILE A 119 -24.18 8.10 1.06
N VAL A 120 -24.21 7.01 0.31
CA VAL A 120 -23.07 6.08 0.18
C VAL A 120 -21.84 6.79 -0.40
N PHE A 121 -22.01 7.59 -1.45
CA PHE A 121 -20.92 8.36 -2.05
C PHE A 121 -20.33 9.40 -1.10
N TRP A 122 -21.16 10.06 -0.26
CA TRP A 122 -20.68 10.94 0.80
C TRP A 122 -19.84 10.22 1.84
N ILE A 123 -20.27 9.03 2.28
CA ILE A 123 -19.50 8.20 3.22
C ILE A 123 -18.17 7.79 2.60
N LEU A 124 -18.16 7.38 1.32
CA LEU A 124 -16.93 7.05 0.60
C LEU A 124 -15.99 8.26 0.51
N ALA A 125 -16.49 9.42 0.09
CA ALA A 125 -15.71 10.65 -0.01
C ALA A 125 -15.07 11.02 1.35
N GLY A 126 -15.86 10.98 2.43
CA GLY A 126 -15.37 11.25 3.78
C GLY A 126 -14.29 10.25 4.21
N THR A 127 -14.49 8.96 3.96
CA THR A 127 -13.52 7.91 4.29
C THR A 127 -12.20 8.11 3.53
N TYR A 128 -12.26 8.40 2.23
CA TYR A 128 -11.08 8.70 1.43
C TYR A 128 -10.33 9.94 1.92
N MET A 129 -11.04 11.04 2.21
CA MET A 129 -10.40 12.29 2.65
C MET A 129 -9.80 12.16 4.05
N VAL A 130 -10.50 11.52 5.00
CA VAL A 130 -9.98 11.29 6.35
C VAL A 130 -8.77 10.35 6.29
N GLY A 131 -8.87 9.24 5.54
CA GLY A 131 -7.75 8.31 5.38
C GLY A 131 -6.52 8.96 4.75
N ALA A 132 -6.70 9.74 3.68
CA ALA A 132 -5.61 10.49 3.05
C ALA A 132 -5.00 11.52 4.01
N SER A 133 -5.83 12.28 4.72
CA SER A 133 -5.35 13.31 5.67
C SER A 133 -4.56 12.69 6.83
N MET A 134 -5.05 11.60 7.40
CA MET A 134 -4.35 10.84 8.45
C MET A 134 -2.98 10.36 7.95
N PHE A 135 -2.90 9.81 6.74
CA PHE A 135 -1.62 9.38 6.18
C PHE A 135 -0.67 10.57 5.89
N LEU A 136 -1.20 11.71 5.44
CA LEU A 136 -0.38 12.89 5.16
C LEU A 136 0.20 13.51 6.43
N ILE A 137 -0.55 13.50 7.53
CA ILE A 137 -0.11 14.05 8.82
C ILE A 137 0.87 13.07 9.49
N PHE A 138 0.48 11.81 9.67
CA PHE A 138 1.21 10.85 10.50
C PHE A 138 2.17 9.92 9.73
N GLY A 139 2.02 9.82 8.41
CA GLY A 139 2.82 8.90 7.60
C GLY A 139 4.32 9.23 7.61
N THR A 140 5.14 8.19 7.80
CA THR A 140 6.59 8.26 7.66
C THR A 140 7.10 7.04 6.91
N ALA A 141 8.13 7.20 6.09
CA ALA A 141 8.80 6.12 5.35
C ALA A 141 10.26 5.93 5.84
N LYS A 142 10.53 6.27 7.11
CA LYS A 142 11.82 6.02 7.76
C LYS A 142 11.80 4.66 8.43
N THR A 143 12.91 3.95 8.34
CA THR A 143 13.12 2.69 9.07
C THR A 143 13.06 2.95 10.57
N LEU A 144 12.22 2.20 11.27
CA LEU A 144 12.04 2.36 12.72
C LEU A 144 13.12 1.59 13.49
N PRO A 145 13.54 2.07 14.68
CA PRO A 145 14.71 1.55 15.39
C PRO A 145 14.56 0.10 15.88
N TRP A 146 13.33 -0.40 16.02
CA TRP A 146 13.05 -1.80 16.37
C TRP A 146 13.09 -2.75 15.16
N ASN A 147 13.40 -2.24 13.96
CA ASN A 147 13.61 -3.08 12.78
C ASN A 147 14.89 -3.92 12.87
N SER A 148 15.81 -3.62 13.79
CA SER A 148 16.95 -4.49 14.08
C SER A 148 16.44 -5.81 14.66
N THR A 149 16.42 -6.85 13.84
CA THR A 149 16.69 -8.17 14.36
C THR A 149 18.13 -8.11 14.83
N THR A 150 18.37 -8.18 16.13
CA THR A 150 19.69 -8.52 16.63
C THR A 150 20.04 -9.88 16.02
N LYS A 151 20.67 -9.88 14.85
CA LYS A 151 21.55 -10.97 14.48
C LYS A 151 22.62 -10.88 15.57
N LYS A 152 22.60 -11.84 16.49
CA LYS A 152 23.77 -12.11 17.33
C LYS A 152 24.88 -12.52 16.36
N GLU A 153 25.58 -11.54 15.77
CA GLU A 153 26.94 -11.73 15.33
C GLU A 153 27.77 -11.79 16.61
N GLY A 154 28.13 -13.02 17.01
CA GLY A 154 29.01 -13.27 18.16
C GLY A 154 28.48 -14.26 19.20
N ALA A 155 28.27 -15.51 18.80
CA ALA A 155 28.50 -16.67 19.68
C ALA A 155 28.68 -17.93 18.82
N ASN A 156 29.80 -17.97 18.10
CA ASN A 156 30.69 -19.13 17.92
C ASN A 156 31.55 -18.89 16.69
N GLY A 157 32.85 -18.67 16.93
CA GLY A 157 33.83 -18.54 15.87
C GLY A 157 33.90 -19.81 15.05
N PHE A 158 33.64 -19.69 13.75
CA PHE A 158 34.22 -20.56 12.75
C PHE A 158 34.30 -19.80 11.42
N SER A 159 35.43 -19.13 11.22
CA SER A 159 35.85 -18.63 9.91
C SER A 159 36.23 -19.85 9.07
N ILE A 160 35.31 -20.34 8.24
CA ILE A 160 35.65 -21.30 7.21
C ILE A 160 36.35 -20.52 6.10
N ASN A 161 37.68 -20.57 6.08
CA ASN A 161 38.46 -20.15 4.93
C ASN A 161 38.16 -21.11 3.78
N GLU A 162 37.42 -20.64 2.79
CA GLU A 162 36.99 -21.37 1.59
C GLU A 162 38.16 -21.67 0.61
N SER A 163 39.41 -21.52 1.05
CA SER A 163 40.61 -21.76 0.24
C SER A 163 41.35 -23.07 0.55
N GLU A 164 40.84 -23.92 1.46
CA GLU A 164 41.54 -25.15 1.88
C GLU A 164 40.82 -26.46 1.51
N THR A 165 39.60 -26.41 0.96
CA THR A 165 38.79 -27.62 0.66
C THR A 165 39.04 -28.23 -0.72
N LEU A 166 39.94 -27.68 -1.54
CA LEU A 166 40.29 -28.25 -2.85
C LEU A 166 41.73 -28.78 -2.88
N LYS A 167 42.04 -29.77 -2.05
CA LYS A 167 43.09 -30.74 -2.38
C LYS A 167 42.41 -32.05 -2.80
N PRO A 168 42.53 -32.47 -4.08
CA PRO A 168 41.95 -33.74 -4.50
C PRO A 168 42.65 -34.88 -3.75
N LEU A 169 41.84 -35.71 -3.08
CA LEU A 169 42.26 -37.00 -2.52
C LEU A 169 42.83 -37.84 -3.66
N LYS A 170 44.14 -38.12 -3.62
CA LYS A 170 44.74 -39.17 -4.45
C LYS A 170 44.12 -40.50 -4.03
N ILE A 171 43.32 -41.08 -4.92
CA ILE A 171 42.85 -42.45 -4.79
C ILE A 171 44.09 -43.34 -4.98
N GLU A 172 44.58 -43.89 -3.89
CA GLU A 172 45.59 -44.95 -3.91
C GLU A 172 44.90 -46.23 -4.39
N GLN A 173 45.10 -46.57 -5.66
CA GLN A 173 44.73 -47.88 -6.19
C GLN A 173 45.79 -48.88 -5.76
N SER A 174 45.43 -49.78 -4.84
CA SER A 174 46.16 -51.03 -4.62
C SER A 174 45.30 -52.20 -5.13
N SER A 175 45.71 -52.79 -6.26
CA SER A 175 45.66 -54.22 -6.62
C SER A 175 46.26 -54.38 -8.01
#